data_AF-A0A645G950-F1
#
_entry.id   AF-A0A645G950-F1
#
_cell.length_a   1.000
_cell.length_b   1.000
_cell.length_c   1.000
_cell.angle_alpha   90.00
_cell.angle_beta   90.00
_cell.angle_gamma   90.00
#
_symmetry.space_group_name_H-M   'P 1'
#
loop_
_entity.id
_entity.type
_entity.pdbx_description
1 polymer ?
#
loop_
_entity_poly.entity_id
_entity_poly.type
_entity_poly.pdbx_seq_one_letter_code
_entity_poly.pdbx_strand_id
1 'polypeptide(L)'
;MGTIANLILYGEPELDDFNRPKMFYGNLIHDYCERRSFFENRIFAESVGQEGCMFKLGCRGPVTRTDCPIRRWNDRVNWPVGDNTPCIGCAQIGFPDLMEPFVRME
;
A
#
# COMPACT_ATOMS: atom_id res chain seq x y z
N MET A 1 8.44 12.30 -10.35
CA MET A 1 8.23 12.84 -11.72
C MET A 1 6.79 13.21 -12.02
N GLY A 2 5.81 12.32 -11.82
CA GLY A 2 4.40 12.58 -12.19
C GLY A 2 3.79 13.88 -11.62
N THR A 3 3.99 14.17 -10.34
CA THR A 3 3.50 15.42 -9.72
C THR A 3 4.09 16.67 -10.37
N ILE A 4 5.41 16.70 -10.60
CA ILE A 4 6.09 17.84 -11.22
C ILE A 4 5.60 18.04 -12.66
N ALA A 5 5.47 16.96 -13.42
CA ALA A 5 4.94 17.01 -14.77
C ALA A 5 3.50 17.57 -14.79
N ASN A 6 2.65 17.16 -13.84
CA ASN A 6 1.30 17.68 -13.72
C ASN A 6 1.29 19.18 -13.42
N LEU A 7 2.14 19.64 -12.49
CA LEU A 7 2.26 21.06 -12.16
C LEU A 7 2.65 21.92 -13.37
N ILE A 8 3.60 21.44 -14.18
CA ILE A 8 4.07 22.16 -15.37
C ILE A 8 3.00 22.19 -16.46
N LEU A 9 2.32 21.06 -16.71
CA LEU A 9 1.42 20.91 -17.85
C LEU A 9 -0.02 21.33 -17.57
N TYR A 10 -0.49 21.11 -16.34
CA TYR A 10 -1.90 21.20 -15.96
C TYR A 10 -2.13 22.01 -14.67
N GLY A 11 -1.07 22.38 -13.95
CA GLY A 11 -1.18 23.08 -12.66
C GLY A 11 -1.39 22.16 -11.46
N GLU A 12 -1.96 22.72 -10.40
CA GLU A 12 -2.15 22.02 -9.12
C GLU A 12 -3.09 20.82 -9.27
N PRO A 13 -2.65 19.59 -8.90
CA PRO A 13 -3.52 18.43 -8.93
C PRO A 13 -4.54 18.47 -7.79
N GLU A 14 -5.64 17.72 -7.89
CA GLU A 14 -6.50 17.49 -6.73
C GLU A 14 -5.71 16.82 -5.60
N LEU A 15 -5.83 17.39 -4.40
CA LEU A 15 -5.16 16.90 -3.20
C LEU A 15 -6.16 16.20 -2.25
N ASP A 16 -5.65 15.22 -1.49
CA ASP A 16 -6.37 14.67 -0.34
C ASP A 16 -6.22 15.56 0.91
N ASP A 17 -6.86 15.17 2.01
CA ASP A 17 -6.87 15.93 3.26
C ASP A 17 -5.46 16.08 3.92
N PHE A 18 -4.46 15.36 3.39
CA PHE A 18 -3.07 15.44 3.81
C PHE A 18 -2.18 16.15 2.78
N ASN A 19 -2.78 16.89 1.84
CA ASN A 19 -2.10 17.62 0.76
C ASN A 19 -1.29 16.72 -0.18
N ARG A 20 -1.74 15.49 -0.42
CA ARG A 20 -1.09 14.56 -1.35
C ARG A 20 -1.89 14.46 -2.66
N PRO A 21 -1.25 14.38 -3.83
CA PRO A 21 -1.98 14.25 -5.09
C PRO A 21 -2.85 12.98 -5.14
N LYS A 22 -4.17 13.14 -5.26
CA LYS A 22 -5.13 12.01 -5.31
C LYS A 22 -4.83 11.02 -6.42
N MET A 23 -4.23 11.47 -7.52
CA MET A 23 -3.83 10.58 -8.63
C MET A 23 -2.83 9.48 -8.22
N PHE A 24 -2.08 9.66 -7.13
CA PHE A 24 -1.16 8.66 -6.59
C PHE A 24 -1.60 8.12 -5.23
N TYR A 25 -2.33 8.91 -4.43
CA TYR A 25 -2.72 8.61 -3.05
C TYR A 25 -4.24 8.49 -2.85
N GLY A 26 -5.03 8.34 -3.92
CA GLY A 26 -6.48 8.34 -3.88
C GLY A 26 -7.12 7.03 -3.41
N ASN A 27 -6.37 5.92 -3.43
CA ASN A 27 -6.89 4.58 -3.21
C ASN A 27 -6.13 3.85 -2.11
N LEU A 28 -6.81 2.98 -1.34
CA LEU A 28 -6.14 2.09 -0.41
C LEU A 28 -5.42 0.98 -1.18
N ILE A 29 -4.25 0.57 -0.69
CA ILE A 29 -3.53 -0.58 -1.24
C ILE A 29 -4.43 -1.82 -1.29
N HIS A 30 -5.24 -2.04 -0.25
CA HIS A 30 -6.10 -3.22 -0.15
C HIS A 30 -7.16 -3.30 -1.25
N ASP A 31 -7.68 -2.16 -1.72
CA ASP A 31 -8.73 -2.12 -2.74
C ASP A 31 -8.27 -2.74 -4.07
N TYR A 32 -6.97 -2.61 -4.37
CA TYR A 32 -6.31 -3.08 -5.59
C TYR A 32 -5.33 -4.24 -5.35
N CYS A 33 -5.30 -4.81 -4.14
CA CYS A 33 -4.37 -5.88 -3.80
C CYS A 33 -4.77 -7.19 -4.50
N GLU A 34 -3.81 -7.85 -5.15
CA GLU A 34 -4.02 -9.14 -5.82
C GLU A 34 -4.44 -10.25 -4.83
N ARG A 35 -4.16 -10.08 -3.52
CA ARG A 35 -4.57 -10.98 -2.44
C ARG A 35 -5.88 -10.59 -1.75
N ARG A 36 -6.68 -9.71 -2.34
CA ARG A 36 -8.00 -9.33 -1.79
C ARG A 36 -8.94 -10.53 -1.72
N SER A 37 -8.94 -11.39 -2.74
CA SER A 37 -9.72 -12.64 -2.72
C SER A 37 -9.29 -13.57 -1.58
N PHE A 38 -8.01 -13.60 -1.23
CA PHE A 38 -7.52 -14.39 -0.09
C PHE A 38 -8.06 -13.85 1.23
N PHE A 39 -8.12 -12.52 1.39
CA PHE A 39 -8.75 -11.89 2.56
C PHE A 39 -10.24 -12.25 2.66
N GLU A 40 -10.99 -12.11 1.57
CA GLU A 40 -12.43 -12.38 1.50
C GLU A 40 -12.75 -13.86 1.80
N ASN A 41 -11.90 -14.78 1.34
CA ASN A 41 -12.04 -16.22 1.60
C ASN A 41 -11.36 -16.69 2.90
N ARG A 42 -10.84 -15.77 3.72
CA ARG A 42 -10.15 -16.07 4.99
C ARG A 42 -8.91 -16.96 4.86
N ILE A 43 -8.22 -16.88 3.72
CA ILE A 43 -6.96 -17.57 3.45
C ILE A 43 -5.82 -16.64 3.89
N PHE A 44 -5.36 -16.82 5.13
CA PHE A 44 -4.32 -15.99 5.73
C PHE A 44 -2.97 -16.70 5.77
N ALA A 45 -1.90 -15.95 5.53
CA ALA A 45 -0.54 -16.44 5.78
C ALA A 45 -0.32 -16.55 7.30
N GLU A 46 0.35 -17.61 7.73
CA GLU A 46 0.72 -17.89 9.12
C GLU A 46 2.10 -17.35 9.48
N SER A 47 2.97 -17.16 8.49
CA SER A 47 4.29 -16.53 8.65
C SER A 47 4.67 -15.64 7.47
N VAL A 48 5.60 -14.70 7.69
CA VAL A 48 6.19 -13.89 6.60
C VAL A 48 6.87 -14.84 5.60
N GLY A 49 6.75 -14.53 4.30
CA GLY A 49 7.24 -15.40 3.22
C GLY A 49 6.22 -16.43 2.74
N GLN A 50 5.16 -16.72 3.50
CA GLN A 50 4.11 -17.64 3.08
C GLN A 50 3.12 -16.95 2.13
N GLU A 51 2.66 -17.70 1.12
CA GLU A 51 1.54 -17.28 0.28
C GLU A 51 0.25 -17.20 1.11
N GLY A 52 -0.52 -16.14 0.92
CA GLY A 52 -1.72 -15.88 1.72
C GLY A 52 -1.94 -14.40 1.99
N CYS A 53 -3.13 -14.03 2.45
CA CYS A 53 -3.37 -12.68 2.92
C CYS A 53 -2.58 -12.43 4.20
N MET A 54 -1.73 -11.40 4.21
CA MET A 54 -0.87 -11.06 5.36
C MET A 54 -1.54 -10.09 6.34
N PHE A 55 -2.88 -9.95 6.28
CA PHE A 55 -3.61 -9.09 7.22
C PHE A 55 -3.28 -9.46 8.67
N LYS A 56 -3.40 -10.75 9.02
CA LYS A 56 -3.06 -11.30 10.36
C LYS A 56 -1.60 -11.11 10.79
N LEU A 57 -0.71 -10.84 9.85
CA LEU A 57 0.71 -10.57 10.08
C LEU A 57 1.03 -9.07 10.18
N GLY A 58 0.02 -8.20 10.27
CA GLY A 58 0.23 -6.76 10.45
C GLY A 58 0.24 -5.93 9.16
N CYS A 59 -0.17 -6.49 8.01
CA CYS A 59 -0.22 -5.74 6.76
C CYS A 59 -1.10 -4.47 6.88
N ARG A 60 -0.48 -3.30 6.71
CA ARG A 60 -1.11 -1.97 6.76
C ARG A 60 -1.73 -1.53 5.43
N GLY A 61 -1.82 -2.44 4.44
CA GLY A 61 -2.49 -2.18 3.17
C GLY A 61 -3.93 -1.64 3.28
N PRO A 62 -4.75 -2.09 4.25
CA PRO A 62 -6.11 -1.56 4.46
C PRO A 62 -6.20 -0.13 4.97
N VAL A 63 -5.09 0.46 5.44
CA VAL A 63 -5.06 1.84 5.94
C VAL A 63 -4.11 2.73 5.13
N THR A 64 -3.32 2.17 4.21
CA THR A 64 -2.30 2.91 3.47
C THR A 64 -2.78 3.25 2.08
N ARG A 65 -2.73 4.54 1.73
CA ARG A 65 -3.12 5.03 0.41
C ARG A 65 -1.91 5.22 -0.49
N THR A 66 -1.82 4.47 -1.58
CA THR A 66 -0.80 4.59 -2.65
C THR A 66 -1.11 3.60 -3.79
N ASP A 67 -0.55 3.81 -4.98
CA ASP A 67 -0.77 3.00 -6.18
C ASP A 67 0.17 1.79 -6.32
N CYS A 68 0.84 1.38 -5.23
CA CYS A 68 1.84 0.30 -5.22
C CYS A 68 1.40 -1.02 -5.89
N PRO A 69 0.17 -1.55 -5.68
CA PRO A 69 -0.26 -2.78 -6.37
C PRO A 69 -0.33 -2.65 -7.89
N ILE A 70 -0.57 -1.44 -8.40
CA ILE A 70 -0.77 -1.16 -9.83
C ILE A 70 0.56 -0.81 -10.49
N ARG A 71 1.30 0.14 -9.91
CA ARG A 71 2.55 0.64 -10.47
C ARG A 71 3.72 -0.30 -10.18
N ARG A 72 3.70 -0.95 -9.02
CA ARG A 72 4.82 -1.73 -8.46
C ARG A 72 6.11 -0.89 -8.35
N TRP A 73 7.20 -1.52 -7.95
CA TRP A 73 8.51 -0.94 -7.76
C TRP A 73 9.53 -1.53 -8.74
N ASN A 74 10.61 -0.78 -8.97
CA ASN A 74 11.74 -1.19 -9.81
C ASN A 74 11.32 -1.56 -11.25
N ASP A 75 10.74 -0.60 -11.97
CA ASP A 75 10.20 -0.83 -13.33
C ASP A 75 9.19 -1.99 -13.39
N ARG A 76 8.23 -1.94 -12.47
CA ARG A 76 7.13 -2.90 -12.33
C ARG A 76 7.55 -4.32 -11.91
N VAL A 77 8.80 -4.55 -11.55
CA VAL A 77 9.33 -5.87 -11.18
C VAL A 77 8.57 -6.47 -10.01
N ASN A 78 8.48 -5.79 -8.87
CA ASN A 78 7.81 -6.35 -7.69
C ASN A 78 7.29 -5.27 -6.73
N TRP A 79 6.64 -5.67 -5.65
CA TRP A 79 6.19 -4.83 -4.56
C TRP A 79 6.12 -5.68 -3.27
N PRO A 80 6.02 -5.08 -2.06
CA PRO A 80 6.16 -5.84 -0.81
C PRO A 80 5.27 -7.09 -0.72
N VAL A 81 3.97 -6.95 -1.04
CA VAL A 81 3.04 -8.08 -0.98
C VAL A 81 3.30 -9.11 -2.08
N GLY A 82 3.78 -8.69 -3.25
CA GLY A 82 4.23 -9.59 -4.30
C GLY A 82 5.43 -10.44 -3.87
N ASP A 83 6.26 -9.92 -2.98
CA ASP A 83 7.40 -10.60 -2.35
C ASP A 83 7.05 -11.33 -1.05
N ASN A 84 5.77 -11.61 -0.78
CA ASN A 84 5.31 -12.25 0.46
C ASN A 84 5.71 -11.50 1.75
N THR A 85 5.82 -10.17 1.70
CA THR A 85 6.02 -9.31 2.88
C THR A 85 4.84 -8.38 3.11
N PRO A 86 4.43 -8.12 4.36
CA PRO A 86 3.32 -7.21 4.64
C PRO A 86 3.67 -5.78 4.21
N CYS A 87 2.66 -5.02 3.78
CA CYS A 87 2.81 -3.58 3.66
C CYS A 87 3.03 -2.98 5.06
N ILE A 88 4.09 -2.18 5.23
CA ILE A 88 4.41 -1.51 6.51
C ILE A 88 3.77 -0.13 6.65
N GLY A 89 3.03 0.33 5.64
CA GLY A 89 2.36 1.62 5.67
C GLY A 89 3.27 2.85 5.56
N CYS A 90 4.39 2.75 4.85
CA CYS A 90 5.37 3.84 4.72
C CYS A 90 4.82 5.15 4.14
N ALA A 91 3.70 5.09 3.40
CA ALA A 91 3.02 6.26 2.84
C ALA A 91 1.88 6.80 3.72
N GLN A 92 1.65 6.20 4.90
CA GLN A 92 0.60 6.64 5.82
C GLN A 92 1.13 7.66 6.83
N ILE A 93 0.25 8.58 7.22
CA ILE A 93 0.52 9.56 8.26
C ILE A 93 0.81 8.87 9.59
N GLY A 94 1.84 9.35 10.27
CA GLY A 94 2.32 8.81 11.54
C GLY A 94 3.19 7.56 11.41
N PHE A 95 3.54 7.12 10.20
CA PHE A 95 4.64 6.17 10.03
C PHE A 95 5.96 6.78 10.56
N PRO A 96 6.82 6.01 11.27
CA PRO A 96 6.66 4.59 11.59
C PRO A 96 5.75 4.30 12.78
N ASP A 97 5.69 5.20 13.78
CA ASP A 97 5.14 4.93 15.11
C ASP A 97 3.69 4.40 15.12
N LEU A 98 2.81 4.94 14.27
CA LEU A 98 1.40 4.48 14.20
C LEU A 98 1.22 3.18 13.42
N MET A 99 2.24 2.73 12.70
CA MET A 99 2.21 1.53 11.85
C MET A 99 2.93 0.34 12.49
N GLU A 100 3.76 0.59 13.50
CA GLU A 100 4.40 -0.46 14.30
C GLU A 100 3.38 -1.18 15.22
N PRO A 101 3.67 -2.43 15.62
CA PRO A 101 4.71 -3.30 15.06
C PRO A 101 4.36 -3.77 13.63
N PHE A 102 5.38 -3.99 12.79
CA PHE A 102 5.16 -4.24 11.35
C PHE A 102 4.79 -5.66 10.95
N VAL A 103 5.11 -6.66 11.78
CA VAL A 103 4.99 -8.09 11.46
C VAL A 103 4.15 -8.88 12.48
N ARG A 104 3.25 -8.20 13.18
CA ARG A 104 2.28 -8.78 14.12
C ARG A 104 1.13 -7.79 14.36
N MET A 105 -0.05 -8.30 14.70
CA MET A 105 -1.10 -7.48 15.32
C MET A 105 -1.01 -7.66 16.83
N GLU A 106 -0.65 -6.60 17.55
CA GLU A 106 -0.82 -6.51 19.01
C GLU A 106 -2.25 -6.09 19.36
#